data_AF-A0A941WHY5-F1
#
_entry.id   AF-A0A941WHY5-F1
#
_cell.length_a   1.000
_cell.length_b   1.000
_cell.length_c   1.000
_cell.angle_alpha   90.00
_cell.angle_beta   90.00
_cell.angle_gamma   90.00
#
_symmetry.space_group_name_H-M   'P 1'
#
loop_
_entity.id
_entity.type
_entity.pdbx_description
1 polymer ?
#
loop_
_entity_poly.entity_id
_entity_poly.type
_entity_poly.pdbx_seq_one_letter_code
_entity_poly.pdbx_strand_id
1 'polypeptide(L)'
;MLDFNNTEIAFSSKSQSELRNAYLLFNTIKYPWLVKCASFGSNIALKIHFPLAWAVKPTLYKQFVGGETLQDCTKAIDHLRQFNVRSTLDFSAEGEQTPEGIQATFEETLRSIDFAK
;
A
#
# COMPACT_ATOMS: atom_id res chain seq x y z
N MET A 1 19.08 26.10 -2.60
CA MET A 1 17.61 26.15 -2.76
C MET A 1 17.16 24.73 -3.09
N LEU A 2 16.15 24.19 -2.41
CA LEU A 2 15.62 22.86 -2.71
C LEU A 2 14.93 22.91 -4.09
N ASP A 3 15.32 22.02 -4.99
CA ASP A 3 14.65 21.85 -6.29
C ASP A 3 13.65 20.70 -6.20
N PHE A 4 12.36 21.05 -6.18
CA PHE A 4 11.27 20.08 -6.12
C PHE A 4 11.02 19.33 -7.42
N ASN A 5 11.65 19.74 -8.54
CA ASN A 5 11.52 19.07 -9.83
C ASN A 5 12.64 18.05 -10.08
N ASN A 6 13.60 17.91 -9.17
CA ASN A 6 14.66 16.92 -9.31
C ASN A 6 14.12 15.52 -8.99
N THR A 7 13.64 14.85 -10.03
CA THR A 7 13.09 13.49 -9.93
C THR A 7 14.14 12.44 -9.62
N GLU A 8 15.41 12.67 -9.96
CA GLU A 8 16.50 11.73 -9.63
C GLU A 8 16.63 11.60 -8.11
N ILE A 9 16.63 12.72 -7.39
CA ILE A 9 16.64 12.72 -5.92
C ILE A 9 15.31 12.13 -5.40
N ALA A 10 14.17 12.56 -5.95
CA ALA A 10 12.84 12.13 -5.48
C ALA A 10 12.62 10.61 -5.59
N PHE A 11 13.21 9.97 -6.60
CA PHE A 11 13.10 8.52 -6.84
C PHE A 11 14.39 7.75 -6.55
N SER A 12 15.36 8.36 -5.86
CA SER A 12 16.64 7.74 -5.51
C SER A 12 16.49 6.43 -4.73
N SER A 13 15.39 6.27 -3.99
CA SER A 13 15.07 5.05 -3.25
C SER A 13 14.43 3.94 -4.09
N LYS A 14 14.27 4.11 -5.41
CA LYS A 14 13.53 3.20 -6.29
C LYS A 14 14.43 2.66 -7.39
N SER A 15 14.30 1.36 -7.64
CA SER A 15 14.92 0.70 -8.79
C SER A 15 14.14 0.98 -10.08
N GLN A 16 14.80 0.80 -11.23
CA GLN A 16 14.14 0.94 -12.55
C GLN A 16 12.93 0.02 -12.72
N SER A 17 12.96 -1.18 -12.14
CA SER A 17 11.85 -2.13 -12.23
C SER A 17 10.64 -1.65 -11.41
N GLU A 18 10.86 -1.07 -10.24
CA GLU A 18 9.81 -0.45 -9.43
C GLU A 18 9.20 0.76 -10.14
N LEU A 19 10.01 1.61 -10.75
CA LEU A 19 9.53 2.77 -11.51
C LEU A 19 8.68 2.36 -12.72
N ARG A 20 9.09 1.31 -13.46
CA ARG A 20 8.28 0.76 -14.56
C ARG A 20 6.97 0.18 -14.08
N ASN A 21 6.97 -0.54 -12.96
CA ASN A 21 5.76 -1.12 -12.39
C ASN A 21 4.79 -0.03 -11.91
N ALA A 22 5.30 0.98 -11.20
CA ALA A 22 4.53 2.15 -10.80
C ALA A 22 3.94 2.86 -12.03
N TYR A 23 4.74 3.09 -13.08
CA TYR A 23 4.26 3.69 -14.32
C TYR A 23 3.12 2.89 -14.94
N LEU A 24 3.26 1.58 -15.10
CA LEU A 24 2.20 0.71 -15.64
C LEU A 24 0.93 0.77 -14.79
N LEU A 25 1.07 0.77 -13.46
CA LEU A 25 -0.05 0.80 -12.53
C LEU A 25 -0.81 2.13 -12.61
N PHE A 26 -0.12 3.27 -12.46
CA PHE A 26 -0.75 4.58 -12.55
C PHE A 26 -1.31 4.86 -13.95
N ASN A 27 -0.61 4.41 -14.99
CA ASN A 27 -1.09 4.52 -16.37
C ASN A 27 -2.34 3.66 -16.62
N THR A 28 -2.55 2.58 -15.87
CA THR A 28 -3.78 1.78 -15.90
C THR A 28 -4.91 2.46 -15.14
N ILE A 29 -4.64 2.91 -13.91
CA ILE A 29 -5.67 3.50 -13.01
C ILE A 29 -6.22 4.81 -13.56
N LYS A 30 -5.45 5.55 -14.39
CA LYS A 30 -5.93 6.78 -15.02
C LYS A 30 -7.15 6.59 -15.93
N TYR A 31 -7.48 5.36 -16.33
CA TYR A 31 -8.65 5.04 -17.15
C TYR A 31 -9.81 4.54 -16.26
N PRO A 32 -10.86 5.35 -16.01
CA PRO A 32 -11.91 4.99 -15.05
C PRO A 32 -12.69 3.73 -15.42
N TRP A 33 -12.83 3.44 -16.72
CA TRP A 33 -13.52 2.23 -17.18
C TRP A 33 -12.74 0.96 -16.83
N LEU A 34 -11.40 0.97 -16.90
CA LEU A 34 -10.56 -0.15 -16.47
C LEU A 34 -10.71 -0.40 -14.97
N VAL A 35 -10.72 0.66 -14.17
CA VAL A 35 -10.92 0.57 -12.71
C VAL A 35 -12.29 -0.04 -12.39
N LYS A 36 -13.35 0.37 -13.10
CA LYS A 36 -14.70 -0.20 -12.94
C LYS A 36 -14.74 -1.69 -13.30
N CYS A 37 -14.15 -2.07 -14.44
CA CYS A 37 -14.07 -3.47 -14.87
C CYS A 37 -13.28 -4.32 -13.86
N ALA A 38 -12.13 -3.83 -13.40
CA ALA A 38 -11.31 -4.50 -12.39
C ALA A 38 -12.10 -4.69 -11.08
N SER A 39 -12.77 -3.64 -10.59
CA SER A 39 -13.59 -3.72 -9.38
C SER A 39 -14.72 -4.75 -9.52
N PHE A 40 -15.45 -4.74 -10.63
CA PHE A 40 -16.49 -5.73 -10.89
C PHE A 40 -15.94 -7.17 -10.94
N GLY A 41 -14.85 -7.37 -11.68
CA GLY A 41 -14.18 -8.67 -11.79
C GLY A 41 -13.65 -9.18 -10.45
N SER A 42 -13.01 -8.31 -9.65
CA SER A 42 -12.52 -8.65 -8.31
C SER A 42 -13.66 -9.05 -7.38
N ASN A 43 -14.79 -8.36 -7.40
CA ASN A 43 -15.97 -8.73 -6.61
C ASN A 43 -16.51 -10.12 -6.98
N ILE A 44 -16.55 -10.46 -8.27
CA ILE A 44 -16.97 -11.80 -8.71
C ILE A 44 -15.97 -12.85 -8.25
N ALA A 45 -14.68 -12.61 -8.49
CA ALA A 45 -13.60 -13.52 -8.09
C ALA A 45 -13.63 -13.80 -6.58
N LEU A 46 -13.86 -12.79 -5.75
CA LEU A 46 -14.02 -12.96 -4.30
C LEU A 46 -15.25 -13.81 -3.95
N LYS A 47 -16.40 -13.59 -4.60
CA LYS A 47 -17.63 -14.38 -4.37
C LYS A 47 -17.45 -15.87 -4.68
N ILE A 48 -16.68 -16.19 -5.71
CA ILE A 48 -16.38 -17.58 -6.09
C ILE A 48 -15.12 -18.14 -5.41
N HIS A 49 -14.54 -17.41 -4.44
CA HIS A 49 -13.31 -17.79 -3.73
C HIS A 49 -12.11 -18.02 -4.66
N PHE A 50 -12.05 -17.31 -5.79
CA PHE A 50 -10.91 -17.37 -6.70
C PHE A 50 -9.70 -16.63 -6.10
N PRO A 51 -8.50 -17.25 -6.08
CA PRO A 51 -7.32 -16.65 -5.49
C PRO A 51 -6.81 -15.49 -6.35
N LEU A 52 -6.96 -14.25 -5.88
CA LEU A 52 -6.47 -13.04 -6.56
C LEU A 52 -5.07 -12.58 -6.13
N ALA A 53 -4.52 -13.17 -5.05
CA ALA A 53 -3.27 -12.72 -4.45
C ALA A 53 -2.11 -12.67 -5.46
N TRP A 54 -2.02 -13.62 -6.38
CA TRP A 54 -0.94 -13.67 -7.38
C TRP A 54 -0.95 -12.46 -8.34
N ALA A 55 -2.11 -11.87 -8.59
CA ALA A 55 -2.24 -10.71 -9.48
C ALA A 55 -2.07 -9.39 -8.70
N VAL A 56 -2.65 -9.32 -7.50
CA VAL A 56 -2.75 -8.10 -6.70
C VAL A 56 -1.48 -7.84 -5.89
N LYS A 57 -0.83 -8.89 -5.34
CA LYS A 57 0.36 -8.73 -4.49
C LYS A 57 1.55 -8.08 -5.22
N PRO A 58 1.93 -8.49 -6.44
CA PRO A 58 3.08 -7.91 -7.15
C PRO A 58 2.86 -6.49 -7.72
N THR A 59 1.61 -6.02 -7.72
CA THR A 59 1.20 -4.74 -8.34
C THR A 59 0.71 -3.76 -7.28
N LEU A 60 -0.59 -3.79 -6.96
CA LEU A 60 -1.25 -2.86 -6.05
C LEU A 60 -0.67 -2.91 -4.63
N TYR A 61 -0.51 -4.10 -4.06
CA TYR A 61 0.04 -4.21 -2.69
C TYR A 61 1.47 -3.70 -2.65
N LYS A 62 2.32 -4.12 -3.58
CA LYS A 62 3.71 -3.63 -3.64
C LYS A 62 3.81 -2.10 -3.74
N GLN A 63 2.84 -1.44 -4.39
CA GLN A 63 2.85 0.01 -4.56
C GLN A 63 2.27 0.75 -3.34
N PHE A 64 1.21 0.23 -2.73
CA PHE A 64 0.38 0.98 -1.76
C PHE A 64 0.35 0.40 -0.35
N VAL A 65 0.81 -0.83 -0.14
CA VAL A 65 0.74 -1.52 1.15
C VAL A 65 2.15 -1.75 1.69
N GLY A 66 2.43 -1.23 2.88
CA GLY A 66 3.73 -1.38 3.54
C GLY A 66 4.01 -2.80 4.05
N GLY A 67 2.96 -3.54 4.38
CA GLY A 67 3.00 -4.91 4.90
C GLY A 67 1.59 -5.39 5.28
N GLU A 68 1.40 -6.70 5.44
CA GLU A 68 0.13 -7.28 5.94
C GLU A 68 0.09 -7.31 7.47
N THR A 69 1.26 -7.20 8.11
CA THR A 69 1.45 -7.12 9.55
C THR A 69 2.40 -5.97 9.89
N LEU A 70 2.39 -5.52 11.15
CA LEU A 70 3.34 -4.50 11.64
C LEU A 70 4.80 -4.94 11.41
N GLN A 71 5.08 -6.23 11.59
CA GLN A 71 6.42 -6.79 11.38
C GLN A 71 6.81 -6.76 9.89
N ASP A 72 5.89 -7.04 8.98
CA ASP A 72 6.15 -6.93 7.53
C ASP A 72 6.49 -5.49 7.12
N CYS A 73 5.85 -4.50 7.75
CA CYS A 73 6.09 -3.08 7.52
C CYS A 73 7.52 -2.65 7.87
N THR A 74 8.23 -3.36 8.75
CA THR A 74 9.63 -3.07 9.13
C THR A 74 10.53 -2.93 7.91
N LYS A 75 10.35 -3.78 6.89
CA LYS A 75 11.15 -3.73 5.66
C LYS A 75 10.98 -2.40 4.92
N ALA A 76 9.74 -1.91 4.82
CA ALA A 76 9.44 -0.64 4.19
C ALA A 76 9.95 0.54 5.03
N ILE A 77 9.78 0.46 6.36
CA ILE A 77 10.26 1.47 7.31
C ILE A 77 11.78 1.63 7.22
N ASP A 78 12.53 0.53 7.30
CA ASP A 78 13.99 0.55 7.26
C ASP A 78 14.51 1.05 5.91
N HIS A 79 13.87 0.63 4.81
CA HIS A 79 14.21 1.12 3.48
C HIS A 79 14.03 2.64 3.39
N LEU A 80 12.87 3.17 3.79
CA LEU A 80 12.60 4.61 3.77
C LEU A 80 13.56 5.39 4.68
N ARG A 81 13.89 4.83 5.84
CA ARG A 81 14.83 5.41 6.80
C ARG A 81 16.23 5.62 6.21
N GLN A 82 16.71 4.73 5.33
CA GLN A 82 17.99 4.89 4.64
C GLN A 82 18.06 6.16 3.78
N PHE A 83 16.91 6.66 3.32
CA PHE A 83 16.77 7.88 2.53
C PHE A 83 16.28 9.06 3.37
N ASN A 84 16.36 8.96 4.70
CA ASN A 84 15.91 9.97 5.66
C ASN A 84 14.40 10.31 5.53
N VAL A 85 13.60 9.35 5.06
CA VAL A 85 12.13 9.42 5.01
C VAL A 85 11.57 8.73 6.23
N ARG A 86 10.69 9.42 6.97
CA ARG A 86 10.00 8.86 8.13
C ARG A 86 8.69 8.20 7.70
N SER A 87 8.30 7.17 8.44
CA SER A 87 7.09 6.41 8.18
C SER A 87 6.06 6.61 9.29
N THR A 88 4.80 6.61 8.92
CA THR A 88 3.65 6.52 9.82
C THR A 88 2.90 5.24 9.50
N LEU A 89 2.56 4.47 10.53
CA LEU A 89 1.76 3.25 10.37
C LEU A 89 0.28 3.63 10.35
N ASP A 90 -0.43 3.14 9.35
CA ASP A 90 -1.83 3.44 9.09
C ASP A 90 -2.59 2.14 8.82
N PHE A 91 -3.62 1.87 9.61
CA PHE A 91 -4.39 0.62 9.52
C PHE A 91 -5.50 0.76 8.50
N SER A 92 -5.33 0.12 7.33
CA SER A 92 -6.21 0.34 6.18
C SER A 92 -7.67 -0.14 6.34
N ALA A 93 -8.02 -0.86 7.41
CA ALA A 93 -9.38 -1.35 7.66
C ALA A 93 -10.08 -0.57 8.80
N GLU A 94 -9.84 0.73 8.89
CA GLU A 94 -10.43 1.63 9.90
C GLU A 94 -11.91 1.98 9.67
N GLY A 95 -12.47 1.68 8.50
CA GLY A 95 -13.81 2.13 8.10
C GLY A 95 -14.99 1.32 8.66
N GLU A 96 -14.73 0.26 9.43
CA GLU A 96 -15.79 -0.61 9.97
C GLU A 96 -16.67 0.14 10.98
N GLN A 97 -17.99 -0.10 10.90
CA GLN A 97 -18.99 0.59 11.73
C GLN A 97 -19.66 -0.33 12.75
N THR A 98 -19.26 -1.60 12.79
CA THR A 98 -19.73 -2.54 13.83
C THR A 98 -18.97 -2.31 15.13
N PRO A 99 -19.57 -2.57 16.30
CA PRO A 99 -18.86 -2.50 17.58
C PRO A 99 -17.55 -3.30 17.57
N GLU A 100 -17.56 -4.49 16.96
CA GLU A 100 -16.39 -5.37 16.85
C GLU A 100 -15.31 -4.77 15.95
N GLY A 101 -15.71 -4.17 14.82
CA GLY A 101 -14.78 -3.53 13.89
C GLY A 101 -14.13 -2.29 14.50
N ILE A 102 -14.92 -1.45 15.17
CA ILE A 102 -14.42 -0.27 15.91
C ILE A 102 -13.42 -0.69 16.99
N GLN A 103 -13.75 -1.74 17.77
CA GLN A 103 -12.86 -2.28 18.79
C GLN A 103 -11.56 -2.82 18.16
N ALA A 104 -11.63 -3.54 17.04
CA ALA A 104 -10.46 -4.05 16.35
C ALA A 104 -9.56 -2.92 15.82
N THR A 105 -10.13 -1.87 15.24
CA THR A 105 -9.39 -0.67 14.81
C THR A 105 -8.71 0.03 15.97
N PHE A 106 -9.41 0.18 17.10
CA PHE A 106 -8.83 0.76 18.32
C PHE A 106 -7.62 -0.05 18.81
N GLU A 107 -7.76 -1.37 18.91
CA GLU A 107 -6.67 -2.25 19.33
C GLU A 107 -5.48 -2.23 18.37
N GLU A 108 -5.73 -2.24 17.06
CA GLU A 108 -4.66 -2.16 16.05
C GLU A 108 -3.95 -0.81 16.08
N THR A 109 -4.67 0.27 16.35
CA THR A 109 -4.08 1.61 16.55
C THR A 109 -3.14 1.62 17.75
N LEU A 110 -3.57 1.05 18.88
CA LEU A 110 -2.70 0.92 20.07
C LEU A 110 -1.46 0.06 19.77
N ARG A 111 -1.64 -1.09 19.09
CA ARG A 111 -0.53 -1.94 18.65
C ARG A 111 0.45 -1.18 17.75
N SER A 112 -0.06 -0.37 16.83
CA SER A 112 0.75 0.45 15.92
C SER A 112 1.56 1.51 16.68
N ILE A 113 0.95 2.17 17.67
CA ILE A 113 1.63 3.14 18.55
C ILE A 113 2.72 2.44 19.37
N ASP A 114 2.43 1.29 19.96
CA ASP A 114 3.38 0.53 20.76
C ASP A 114 4.55 0.00 19.91
N PHE A 115 4.28 -0.45 18.68
CA PHE A 115 5.29 -0.90 17.74
C PHE A 115 6.20 0.24 17.24
N ALA A 116 5.69 1.46 17.17
CA ALA A 116 6.45 2.63 16.72
C ALA A 116 7.41 3.22 17.77
N LYS A 117 7.40 2.70 19.01
CA LYS A 117 8.32 3.09 20.09
C LYS A 117 9.73 2.54 19.86
#